data_AF-A0AAW0IQT7-F1
#
_entry.id   AF-A0AAW0IQT7-F1
#
_cell.length_a   1.000
_cell.length_b   1.000
_cell.length_c   1.000
_cell.angle_alpha   90.00
_cell.angle_beta   90.00
_cell.angle_gamma   90.00
#
_symmetry.space_group_name_H-M   'P 1'
#
loop_
_entity.id
_entity.type
_entity.pdbx_description
1 polymer ?
#
loop_
_entity_poly.entity_id
_entity_poly.type
_entity_poly.pdbx_seq_one_letter_code
_entity_poly.pdbx_strand_id
1 'polypeptide(L)'
;MGKELASTCPALSLSCALPPLCTPLASPLSESSEGGSIPVNSATRESAEKVVLEQFGFPLTGTETRRYTNHALSYDQAKRVPRWVLEHISKNKIVGDADRKHCKFKPDPGVPSAFSARNEDYVGSGWSRGHMAPAGNNKFSSKAMAETFYLSNIVPQDFDNNSGYWNRIEMYCRELTERFEDVWIVSGPLTLPHTSDGKKTVSYQLLPRERTPQPAWGPGFAV
;
A
#
# COMPACT_ATOMS: atom_id res chain seq x y z
N MET A 1 45.72 -14.05 -25.21
CA MET A 1 46.40 -13.82 -23.92
C MET A 1 45.95 -12.46 -23.38
N GLY A 2 45.36 -12.43 -22.18
CA GLY A 2 44.80 -11.21 -21.55
C GLY A 2 43.32 -11.41 -21.19
N LYS A 3 43.03 -12.27 -20.22
CA LYS A 3 42.78 -11.97 -18.78
C LYS A 3 41.37 -11.40 -18.52
N GLU A 4 40.52 -12.37 -18.21
CA GLU A 4 39.23 -12.36 -17.52
C GLU A 4 39.25 -11.52 -16.24
N LEU A 5 38.22 -10.69 -16.03
CA LEU A 5 37.94 -10.02 -14.75
C LEU A 5 36.53 -10.43 -14.30
N ALA A 6 36.50 -11.46 -13.46
CA ALA A 6 35.32 -11.85 -12.70
C ALA A 6 35.06 -10.78 -11.62
N SER A 7 33.90 -10.14 -11.67
CA SER A 7 33.40 -9.24 -10.63
C SER A 7 32.55 -10.04 -9.64
N THR A 8 33.17 -10.48 -8.55
CA THR A 8 32.53 -11.18 -7.44
C THR A 8 31.77 -10.19 -6.54
N CYS A 9 30.46 -10.43 -6.37
CA CYS A 9 29.63 -9.79 -5.35
C CYS A 9 29.93 -10.40 -3.96
N PRO A 10 30.10 -9.62 -2.88
CA PRO A 10 30.09 -10.17 -1.54
C PRO A 10 28.64 -10.30 -1.04
N ALA A 11 28.28 -11.52 -0.65
CA ALA A 11 27.07 -11.83 0.09
C ALA A 11 27.19 -11.28 1.53
N LEU A 12 26.25 -10.43 1.93
CA LEU A 12 26.11 -10.00 3.33
C LEU A 12 25.28 -11.04 4.09
N SER A 13 25.93 -11.86 4.90
CA SER A 13 25.29 -12.70 5.90
C SER A 13 24.97 -11.87 7.15
N LEU A 14 23.69 -11.62 7.44
CA LEU A 14 23.30 -11.14 8.77
C LEU A 14 23.19 -12.34 9.72
N SER A 15 24.19 -12.49 10.57
CA SER A 15 24.14 -13.35 11.76
C SER A 15 23.33 -12.64 12.85
N CYS A 16 22.33 -13.34 13.38
CA CYS A 16 21.50 -12.90 14.49
C CYS A 16 22.25 -13.20 15.80
N ALA A 17 22.77 -12.17 16.47
CA ALA A 17 23.41 -12.31 17.78
C ALA A 17 22.43 -11.88 18.88
N LEU A 18 22.03 -12.84 19.71
CA LEU A 18 21.31 -12.63 20.97
C LEU A 18 22.25 -11.98 22.02
N PRO A 19 21.79 -11.04 22.85
CA PRO A 19 22.59 -10.50 23.95
C PRO A 19 22.68 -11.50 25.12
N PRO A 20 23.76 -11.44 25.93
CA PRO A 20 24.01 -12.40 27.00
C PRO A 20 23.14 -12.14 28.24
N LEU A 21 22.72 -13.23 28.88
CA LEU A 21 22.14 -13.26 30.22
C LEU A 21 23.17 -12.80 31.25
N CYS A 22 22.92 -11.65 31.88
CA CYS A 22 23.72 -11.15 32.99
C CYS A 22 23.08 -11.63 34.31
N THR A 23 23.82 -12.42 35.08
CA THR A 23 23.51 -12.74 36.48
C THR A 23 24.19 -11.71 37.39
N PRO A 24 23.60 -11.33 38.54
CA PRO A 24 24.38 -10.73 39.60
C PRO A 24 24.42 -11.62 40.84
N LEU A 25 25.64 -11.81 41.34
CA LEU A 25 25.99 -12.42 42.62
C LEU A 25 26.31 -11.32 43.64
N ALA A 26 25.83 -11.53 44.86
CA ALA A 26 26.24 -10.99 46.17
C ALA A 26 25.86 -9.54 46.57
N SER A 27 25.16 -9.48 47.71
CA SER A 27 25.01 -8.35 48.66
C SER A 27 26.29 -8.17 49.51
N PRO A 28 26.47 -7.05 50.27
CA PRO A 28 25.89 -6.99 51.62
C PRO A 28 25.48 -5.59 52.19
N LEU A 29 24.51 -5.65 53.12
CA LEU A 29 24.32 -4.95 54.41
C LEU A 29 24.14 -3.41 54.55
N SER A 30 23.06 -3.06 55.29
CA SER A 30 22.80 -1.98 56.29
C SER A 30 23.16 -0.52 55.92
N GLU A 31 22.42 0.55 56.24
CA GLU A 31 21.57 0.87 57.40
C GLU A 31 20.86 2.23 57.15
N SER A 32 19.82 2.50 57.95
CA SER A 32 19.26 3.81 58.36
C SER A 32 18.65 4.82 57.35
N SER A 33 17.35 5.04 57.60
CA SER A 33 16.53 6.25 57.46
C SER A 33 17.20 7.56 57.04
N GLU A 34 16.59 8.25 56.07
CA GLU A 34 16.16 9.65 56.22
C GLU A 34 15.21 10.05 55.08
N GLY A 35 14.23 10.89 55.42
CA GLY A 35 13.24 11.39 54.47
C GLY A 35 13.89 12.34 53.46
N GLY A 36 13.80 11.98 52.18
CA GLY A 36 14.19 12.84 51.07
C GLY A 36 13.27 12.57 49.90
N SER A 37 12.54 13.58 49.45
CA SER A 37 11.77 13.54 48.21
C SER A 37 12.74 13.20 47.06
N ILE A 38 12.62 11.99 46.50
CA ILE A 38 13.37 11.60 45.32
C ILE A 38 13.02 12.60 44.21
N PRO A 39 14.00 13.32 43.63
CA PRO A 39 13.75 14.03 42.39
C PRO A 39 13.56 12.95 41.34
N VAL A 40 12.31 12.62 41.03
CA VAL A 40 11.99 11.74 39.90
C VAL A 40 12.46 12.50 38.66
N ASN A 41 13.65 12.16 38.19
CA ASN A 41 14.23 12.74 36.98
C ASN A 41 13.18 12.67 35.87
N SER A 42 12.82 13.81 35.29
CA SER A 42 11.77 13.93 34.26
C SER A 42 11.91 12.89 33.15
N ALA A 43 13.14 12.54 32.76
CA ALA A 43 13.45 11.50 31.78
C ALA A 43 12.97 10.08 32.17
N THR A 44 13.02 9.72 33.46
CA THR A 44 12.54 8.41 33.94
C THR A 44 11.01 8.34 33.92
N ARG A 45 10.34 9.45 34.25
CA ARG A 45 8.89 9.55 34.20
C ARG A 45 8.36 9.54 32.76
N GLU A 46 9.01 10.26 31.86
CA GLU A 46 8.69 10.28 30.42
C GLU A 46 8.86 8.89 29.79
N SER A 47 9.89 8.13 30.22
CA SER A 47 10.08 6.74 29.79
C SER A 47 9.00 5.80 30.33
N ALA A 48 8.55 5.98 31.58
CA ALA A 48 7.50 5.16 32.19
C ALA A 48 6.12 5.47 31.60
N GLU A 49 5.81 6.74 31.37
CA GLU A 49 4.58 7.20 30.73
C GLU A 49 4.48 6.69 29.28
N LYS A 50 5.61 6.71 28.53
CA LYS A 50 5.68 6.11 27.20
C LYS A 50 5.44 4.59 27.21
N VAL A 51 6.00 3.87 28.19
CA VAL A 51 5.81 2.42 28.34
C VAL A 51 4.34 2.07 28.62
N VAL A 52 3.62 2.88 29.40
CA VAL A 52 2.19 2.67 29.65
C VAL A 52 1.35 3.01 28.41
N LEU A 53 1.68 4.10 27.70
CA LEU A 53 0.95 4.51 26.51
C LEU A 53 1.05 3.48 25.36
N GLU A 54 2.20 2.83 25.23
CA GLU A 54 2.48 1.84 24.19
C GLU A 54 2.23 0.39 24.62
N GLN A 55 1.72 0.16 25.84
CA GLN A 55 1.57 -1.18 26.45
C GLN A 55 0.82 -2.18 25.55
N PHE A 56 -0.19 -1.70 24.82
CA PHE A 56 -1.00 -2.51 23.90
C PHE A 56 -0.78 -2.16 22.43
N GLY A 57 0.22 -1.33 22.14
CA GLY A 57 0.51 -0.79 20.82
C GLY A 57 -0.48 0.31 20.38
N PHE A 58 -0.07 1.05 19.37
CA PHE A 58 -0.93 2.05 18.73
C PHE A 58 -1.90 1.41 17.72
N PRO A 59 -3.07 2.03 17.46
CA PRO A 59 -3.94 1.63 16.38
C PRO A 59 -3.20 1.62 15.03
N LEU A 60 -3.27 0.48 14.33
CA LEU A 60 -2.64 0.33 13.03
C LEU A 60 -3.60 0.83 11.93
N THR A 61 -3.13 1.79 11.13
CA THR A 61 -3.91 2.36 10.02
C THR A 61 -3.80 1.55 8.72
N GLY A 62 -2.75 0.72 8.59
CA GLY A 62 -2.49 -0.07 7.40
C GLY A 62 -2.10 0.74 6.17
N THR A 63 -1.56 1.95 6.38
CA THR A 63 -1.24 2.91 5.31
C THR A 63 0.22 2.85 4.86
N GLU A 64 0.99 1.88 5.33
CA GLU A 64 2.37 1.64 4.90
C GLU A 64 2.48 1.43 3.40
N THR A 65 3.60 1.86 2.81
CA THR A 65 3.87 1.67 1.39
C THR A 65 4.10 0.19 1.08
N ARG A 66 3.26 -0.35 0.21
CA ARG A 66 3.34 -1.71 -0.35
C ARG A 66 4.04 -1.63 -1.70
N ARG A 67 5.01 -2.52 -1.92
CA ARG A 67 5.83 -2.55 -3.14
C ARG A 67 5.59 -3.83 -3.91
N TYR A 68 5.39 -3.69 -5.21
CA TYR A 68 5.25 -4.78 -6.17
C TYR A 68 6.38 -4.67 -7.21
N THR A 69 6.35 -5.50 -8.24
CA THR A 69 7.43 -5.59 -9.23
C THR A 69 7.67 -4.26 -9.97
N ASN A 70 6.61 -3.50 -10.28
CA ASN A 70 6.73 -2.25 -11.05
C ASN A 70 5.78 -1.12 -10.60
N HIS A 71 5.11 -1.29 -9.46
CA HIS A 71 4.33 -0.23 -8.84
C HIS A 71 4.41 -0.33 -7.32
N ALA A 72 4.09 0.75 -6.64
CA ALA A 72 3.93 0.80 -5.20
C ALA A 72 2.62 1.52 -4.86
N LEU A 73 2.02 1.21 -3.72
CA LEU A 73 0.78 1.85 -3.30
C LEU A 73 0.71 2.00 -1.77
N SER A 74 -0.10 2.96 -1.33
CA SER A 74 -0.63 3.01 0.04
C SER A 74 -2.11 2.66 -0.02
N TYR A 75 -2.57 1.80 0.88
CA TYR A 75 -3.94 1.28 0.84
C TYR A 75 -4.85 1.97 1.88
N ASP A 76 -6.10 2.23 1.53
CA ASP A 76 -7.13 2.67 2.45
C ASP A 76 -7.95 1.46 2.90
N GLN A 77 -7.62 0.90 4.07
CA GLN A 77 -8.35 -0.24 4.63
C GLN A 77 -9.84 0.04 4.88
N ALA A 78 -10.21 1.30 5.14
CA ALA A 78 -11.61 1.67 5.37
C ALA A 78 -12.41 1.74 4.08
N LYS A 79 -11.81 2.22 2.98
CA LYS A 79 -12.48 2.31 1.67
C LYS A 79 -12.23 1.11 0.76
N ARG A 80 -11.29 0.23 1.14
CA ARG A 80 -10.86 -0.95 0.40
C ARG A 80 -10.32 -0.66 -1.01
N VAL A 81 -9.65 0.48 -1.15
CA VAL A 81 -9.05 0.95 -2.41
C VAL A 81 -7.67 1.56 -2.17
N PRO A 82 -6.82 1.72 -3.20
CA PRO A 82 -5.59 2.48 -3.04
C PRO A 82 -5.88 3.93 -2.69
N ARG A 83 -5.05 4.54 -1.83
CA ARG A 83 -4.97 5.99 -1.62
C ARG A 83 -4.23 6.65 -2.78
N TRP A 84 -3.14 6.02 -3.17
CA TRP A 84 -2.30 6.37 -4.31
C TRP A 84 -1.60 5.11 -4.80
N VAL A 85 -1.29 5.09 -6.09
CA VAL A 85 -0.44 4.10 -6.74
C VAL A 85 0.60 4.84 -7.55
N LEU A 86 1.87 4.57 -7.28
CA LEU A 86 3.02 5.10 -8.00
C LEU A 86 3.57 4.02 -8.93
N GLU A 87 3.85 4.36 -10.18
CA GLU A 87 4.50 3.47 -11.14
C GLU A 87 5.60 4.16 -11.94
N HIS A 88 6.55 3.36 -12.41
CA HIS A 88 7.53 3.75 -13.41
C HIS A 88 7.15 3.21 -14.77
N ILE A 89 7.22 4.05 -15.80
CA ILE A 89 7.25 3.56 -17.18
C ILE A 89 8.44 4.10 -17.95
N SER A 90 8.94 3.26 -18.83
CA SER A 90 9.98 3.56 -19.82
C SER A 90 9.71 2.71 -21.06
N LYS A 91 10.38 3.01 -22.19
CA LYS A 91 10.20 2.28 -23.46
C LYS A 91 10.28 0.75 -23.30
N ASN A 92 11.21 0.29 -22.45
CA ASN A 92 11.47 -1.14 -22.26
C ASN A 92 10.39 -1.85 -21.44
N LYS A 93 9.60 -1.12 -20.63
CA LYS A 93 8.57 -1.71 -19.76
C LYS A 93 7.23 -1.91 -20.46
N ILE A 94 6.94 -1.05 -21.45
CA ILE A 94 5.68 -1.05 -22.19
C ILE A 94 5.67 -2.01 -23.39
N VAL A 95 6.78 -2.71 -23.64
CA VAL A 95 6.94 -3.74 -24.68
C VAL A 95 7.23 -5.09 -24.03
N GLY A 96 6.72 -6.18 -24.62
CA GLY A 96 6.93 -7.55 -24.16
C GLY A 96 5.69 -8.43 -24.33
N ASP A 97 5.86 -9.72 -24.04
CA ASP A 97 4.88 -10.77 -24.35
C ASP A 97 3.84 -11.02 -23.24
N ALA A 98 3.86 -10.24 -22.15
CA ALA A 98 2.85 -10.37 -21.12
C ALA A 98 1.45 -10.07 -21.70
N ASP A 99 0.54 -11.04 -21.57
CA ASP A 99 -0.84 -10.91 -22.01
C ASP A 99 -1.79 -10.81 -20.81
N ARG A 100 -2.54 -9.71 -20.79
CA ARG A 100 -3.56 -9.42 -19.79
C ARG A 100 -4.65 -10.50 -19.74
N LYS A 101 -4.89 -11.23 -20.84
CA LYS A 101 -5.87 -12.32 -20.90
C LYS A 101 -5.55 -13.47 -19.93
N HIS A 102 -4.29 -13.63 -19.54
CA HIS A 102 -3.87 -14.64 -18.56
C HIS A 102 -3.94 -14.15 -17.12
N CYS A 103 -4.22 -12.86 -16.91
CA CYS A 103 -4.34 -12.27 -15.59
C CYS A 103 -5.80 -12.35 -15.10
N LYS A 104 -5.97 -12.52 -13.79
CA LYS A 104 -7.28 -12.59 -13.14
C LYS A 104 -7.29 -11.64 -11.96
N PHE A 105 -8.35 -10.85 -11.85
CA PHE A 105 -8.59 -10.04 -10.66
C PHE A 105 -8.71 -10.94 -9.43
N LYS A 106 -7.99 -10.61 -8.37
CA LYS A 106 -8.02 -11.35 -7.10
C LYS A 106 -7.70 -10.44 -5.92
N PRO A 107 -8.19 -10.78 -4.72
CA PRO A 107 -7.73 -10.13 -3.48
C PRO A 107 -6.22 -10.11 -3.38
N ASP A 108 -5.67 -9.01 -2.87
CA ASP A 108 -4.24 -8.90 -2.64
C ASP A 108 -3.84 -9.78 -1.45
N PRO A 109 -2.92 -10.76 -1.62
CA PRO A 109 -2.48 -11.61 -0.51
C PRO A 109 -1.77 -10.84 0.61
N GLY A 110 -1.26 -9.64 0.34
CA GLY A 110 -0.63 -8.79 1.35
C GLY A 110 -1.62 -7.98 2.20
N VAL A 111 -2.89 -7.87 1.79
CA VAL A 111 -3.92 -7.12 2.54
C VAL A 111 -4.71 -8.10 3.40
N PRO A 112 -4.88 -7.84 4.72
CA PRO A 112 -5.69 -8.71 5.57
C PRO A 112 -7.11 -8.87 5.02
N SER A 113 -7.63 -10.09 5.02
CA SER A 113 -8.90 -10.43 4.36
C SER A 113 -10.12 -9.64 4.88
N ALA A 114 -10.05 -9.12 6.11
CA ALA A 114 -11.06 -8.23 6.69
C ALA A 114 -11.15 -6.87 5.98
N PHE A 115 -10.04 -6.40 5.40
CA PHE A 115 -9.90 -5.11 4.74
C PHE A 115 -9.79 -5.21 3.22
N SER A 116 -9.58 -6.42 2.67
CA SER A 116 -9.49 -6.61 1.22
C SER A 116 -10.88 -6.58 0.56
N ALA A 117 -10.98 -5.88 -0.56
CA ALA A 117 -12.07 -6.06 -1.52
C ALA A 117 -12.05 -7.47 -2.13
N ARG A 118 -13.18 -7.89 -2.67
CA ARG A 118 -13.35 -9.15 -3.40
C ARG A 118 -14.02 -8.94 -4.76
N ASN A 119 -13.90 -9.91 -5.65
CA ASN A 119 -14.54 -9.82 -6.97
C ASN A 119 -16.06 -9.69 -6.86
N GLU A 120 -16.66 -10.34 -5.86
CA GLU A 120 -18.10 -10.30 -5.61
C GLU A 120 -18.59 -8.89 -5.27
N ASP A 121 -17.73 -8.00 -4.76
CA ASP A 121 -18.11 -6.62 -4.47
C ASP A 121 -18.30 -5.80 -5.78
N TYR A 122 -17.60 -6.19 -6.87
CA TYR A 122 -17.65 -5.49 -8.16
C TYR A 122 -18.65 -6.10 -9.15
N VAL A 123 -18.75 -7.44 -9.18
CA VAL A 123 -19.61 -8.14 -10.15
C VAL A 123 -21.08 -7.82 -9.87
N GLY A 124 -21.80 -7.32 -10.88
CA GLY A 124 -23.20 -6.93 -10.74
C GLY A 124 -23.44 -5.59 -10.04
N SER A 125 -22.38 -4.87 -9.64
CA SER A 125 -22.49 -3.58 -8.93
C SER A 125 -22.85 -2.39 -9.83
N GLY A 126 -22.75 -2.54 -11.15
CA GLY A 126 -22.79 -1.43 -12.12
C GLY A 126 -21.45 -0.71 -12.31
N TRP A 127 -20.41 -1.07 -11.55
CA TRP A 127 -19.07 -0.51 -11.66
C TRP A 127 -18.06 -1.52 -12.24
N SER A 128 -17.11 -1.03 -13.02
CA SER A 128 -15.98 -1.81 -13.52
C SER A 128 -14.83 -1.86 -12.51
N ARG A 129 -13.89 -2.77 -12.71
CA ARG A 129 -12.63 -2.84 -11.96
C ARG A 129 -11.57 -1.99 -12.66
N GLY A 130 -11.44 -0.74 -12.24
CA GLY A 130 -10.53 0.26 -12.80
C GLY A 130 -9.11 0.13 -12.27
N HIS A 131 -8.11 0.07 -13.15
CA HIS A 131 -6.71 -0.01 -12.75
C HIS A 131 -6.15 1.38 -12.44
N MET A 132 -5.36 1.51 -11.37
CA MET A 132 -4.57 2.71 -11.11
C MET A 132 -3.18 2.61 -11.76
N ALA A 133 -2.46 1.50 -11.55
CA ALA A 133 -1.33 1.07 -12.39
C ALA A 133 -1.86 0.16 -13.52
N PRO A 134 -1.83 0.57 -14.80
CA PRO A 134 -2.40 -0.18 -15.91
C PRO A 134 -1.60 -1.44 -16.26
N ALA A 135 -2.30 -2.50 -16.66
CA ALA A 135 -1.66 -3.72 -17.16
C ALA A 135 -0.74 -3.43 -18.37
N GLY A 136 -1.15 -2.53 -19.27
CA GLY A 136 -0.40 -2.16 -20.47
C GLY A 136 0.98 -1.56 -20.20
N ASN A 137 1.23 -1.05 -19.00
CA ASN A 137 2.51 -0.48 -18.60
C ASN A 137 3.53 -1.55 -18.15
N ASN A 138 3.10 -2.82 -18.10
CA ASN A 138 3.83 -3.93 -17.49
C ASN A 138 4.06 -5.09 -18.48
N LYS A 139 4.15 -4.78 -19.77
CA LYS A 139 4.31 -5.76 -20.86
C LYS A 139 5.60 -6.58 -20.75
N PHE A 140 6.64 -6.01 -20.16
CA PHE A 140 7.94 -6.66 -19.95
C PHE A 140 7.91 -7.83 -18.96
N SER A 141 6.89 -7.95 -18.10
CA SER A 141 6.85 -8.95 -17.03
C SER A 141 5.45 -9.41 -16.70
N SER A 142 5.17 -10.68 -16.96
CA SER A 142 3.89 -11.32 -16.60
C SER A 142 3.60 -11.25 -15.10
N LYS A 143 4.64 -11.25 -14.24
CA LYS A 143 4.48 -11.06 -12.79
C LYS A 143 4.02 -9.64 -12.47
N ALA A 144 4.70 -8.63 -13.04
CA ALA A 144 4.34 -7.23 -12.81
C ALA A 144 2.92 -6.94 -13.29
N MET A 145 2.55 -7.48 -14.46
CA MET A 145 1.19 -7.39 -14.98
C MET A 145 0.19 -8.11 -14.07
N ALA A 146 0.46 -9.33 -13.61
CA ALA A 146 -0.47 -10.04 -12.73
C ALA A 146 -0.69 -9.32 -11.39
N GLU A 147 0.33 -8.64 -10.87
CA GLU A 147 0.22 -7.83 -9.65
C GLU A 147 -0.68 -6.61 -9.84
N THR A 148 -0.80 -6.04 -11.06
CA THR A 148 -1.76 -4.95 -11.31
C THR A 148 -3.22 -5.40 -11.20
N PHE A 149 -3.49 -6.71 -11.28
CA PHE A 149 -4.82 -7.28 -11.11
C PHE A 149 -5.16 -7.56 -9.64
N TYR A 150 -4.29 -7.24 -8.70
CA TYR A 150 -4.65 -7.28 -7.29
C TYR A 150 -5.64 -6.16 -6.98
N LEU A 151 -6.71 -6.48 -6.25
CA LEU A 151 -7.76 -5.52 -5.93
C LEU A 151 -7.29 -4.34 -5.08
N SER A 152 -6.07 -4.40 -4.52
CA SER A 152 -5.39 -3.27 -3.89
C SER A 152 -4.99 -2.15 -4.85
N ASN A 153 -4.90 -2.44 -6.16
CA ASN A 153 -4.64 -1.49 -7.25
C ASN A 153 -5.93 -1.02 -7.95
N ILE A 154 -7.10 -1.48 -7.49
CA ILE A 154 -8.36 -1.35 -8.21
C ILE A 154 -9.32 -0.40 -7.49
N VAL A 155 -10.05 0.38 -8.28
CA VAL A 155 -11.16 1.22 -7.80
C VAL A 155 -12.44 0.89 -8.58
N PRO A 156 -13.63 1.09 -7.97
CA PRO A 156 -14.87 1.10 -8.73
C PRO A 156 -14.84 2.26 -9.72
N GLN A 157 -14.83 1.94 -11.01
CA GLN A 157 -14.69 2.92 -12.09
C GLN A 157 -15.84 2.77 -13.08
N ASP A 158 -16.39 3.88 -13.54
CA ASP A 158 -17.41 3.88 -14.59
C ASP A 158 -16.89 3.17 -15.85
N PHE A 159 -17.76 2.40 -16.52
CA PHE A 159 -17.35 1.57 -17.65
C PHE A 159 -16.89 2.40 -18.85
N ASP A 160 -17.58 3.50 -19.15
CA ASP A 160 -17.27 4.38 -20.27
C ASP A 160 -16.02 5.22 -20.00
N ASN A 161 -15.84 5.67 -18.76
CA ASN A 161 -14.62 6.34 -18.32
C ASN A 161 -13.41 5.38 -18.44
N ASN A 162 -13.49 4.17 -17.88
CA ASN A 162 -12.41 3.18 -17.88
C ASN A 162 -11.97 2.79 -19.31
N SER A 163 -12.94 2.47 -20.18
CA SER A 163 -12.66 2.05 -21.56
C SER A 163 -12.39 3.22 -22.53
N GLY A 164 -12.82 4.43 -22.18
CA GLY A 164 -12.72 5.64 -22.99
C GLY A 164 -11.63 6.60 -22.52
N TYR A 165 -12.03 7.65 -21.81
CA TYR A 165 -11.13 8.78 -21.48
C TYR A 165 -9.94 8.38 -20.61
N TRP A 166 -10.15 7.51 -19.61
CA TRP A 166 -9.07 7.07 -18.74
C TRP A 166 -8.01 6.29 -19.53
N ASN A 167 -8.44 5.33 -20.35
CA ASN A 167 -7.54 4.59 -21.24
C ASN A 167 -6.78 5.50 -22.22
N ARG A 168 -7.38 6.60 -22.70
CA ARG A 168 -6.66 7.60 -23.51
C ARG A 168 -5.54 8.30 -22.73
N ILE A 169 -5.76 8.61 -21.46
CA ILE A 169 -4.72 9.17 -20.59
C ILE A 169 -3.61 8.13 -20.38
N GLU A 170 -3.96 6.87 -20.10
CA GLU A 170 -2.98 5.79 -19.98
C GLU A 170 -2.15 5.60 -21.26
N MET A 171 -2.77 5.70 -22.44
CA MET A 171 -2.09 5.66 -23.74
C MET A 171 -1.15 6.85 -23.90
N TYR A 172 -1.58 8.06 -23.56
CA TYR A 172 -0.75 9.26 -23.61
C TYR A 172 0.47 9.15 -22.69
N CYS A 173 0.29 8.63 -21.48
CA CYS A 173 1.41 8.35 -20.58
C CYS A 173 2.44 7.41 -21.22
N ARG A 174 2.01 6.34 -21.90
CA ARG A 174 2.93 5.45 -22.64
C ARG A 174 3.62 6.16 -23.80
N GLU A 175 2.91 7.01 -24.53
CA GLU A 175 3.47 7.82 -25.61
C GLU A 175 4.58 8.77 -25.11
N LEU A 176 4.46 9.31 -23.89
CA LEU A 176 5.53 10.14 -23.30
C LEU A 176 6.87 9.40 -23.22
N THR A 177 6.87 8.08 -23.09
CA THR A 177 8.12 7.30 -23.08
C THR A 177 8.87 7.37 -24.41
N GLU A 178 8.22 7.76 -25.51
CA GLU A 178 8.89 8.01 -26.80
C GLU A 178 9.87 9.18 -26.72
N ARG A 179 9.52 10.19 -25.90
CA ARG A 179 10.20 11.48 -25.75
C ARG A 179 11.03 11.61 -24.47
N PHE A 180 10.66 10.89 -23.41
CA PHE A 180 11.30 10.91 -22.10
C PHE A 180 11.77 9.52 -21.71
N GLU A 181 12.97 9.40 -21.15
CA GLU A 181 13.55 8.11 -20.75
C GLU A 181 12.77 7.49 -19.56
N ASP A 182 12.45 8.33 -18.58
CA ASP A 182 11.75 7.94 -17.36
C ASP A 182 10.48 8.78 -17.18
N VAL A 183 9.35 8.12 -16.94
CA VAL A 183 8.07 8.77 -16.63
C VAL A 183 7.49 8.16 -15.36
N TRP A 184 7.27 9.00 -14.35
CA TRP A 184 6.66 8.63 -13.07
C TRP A 184 5.22 9.07 -13.02
N ILE A 185 4.33 8.16 -12.65
CA ILE A 185 2.88 8.41 -12.64
C ILE A 185 2.35 8.06 -11.26
N VAL A 186 1.55 8.97 -10.70
CA VAL A 186 0.77 8.72 -9.48
C VAL A 186 -0.70 8.81 -9.83
N SER A 187 -1.41 7.70 -9.65
CA SER A 187 -2.85 7.57 -9.87
C SER A 187 -3.55 7.28 -8.55
N GLY A 188 -4.76 7.78 -8.36
CA GLY A 188 -5.52 7.52 -7.15
C GLY A 188 -6.93 8.09 -7.20
N PRO A 189 -7.83 7.59 -6.34
CA PRO A 189 -9.21 8.01 -6.35
C PRO A 189 -9.47 9.25 -5.48
N LEU A 190 -10.51 10.02 -5.81
CA LEU A 190 -10.95 11.19 -5.03
C LEU A 190 -12.45 11.16 -4.75
N THR A 191 -12.83 11.49 -3.51
CA THR A 191 -14.22 11.81 -3.12
C THR A 191 -14.31 13.29 -2.80
N LEU A 192 -14.73 14.08 -3.78
CA LEU A 192 -14.76 15.55 -3.68
C LEU A 192 -16.10 16.05 -3.13
N PRO A 193 -16.12 17.18 -2.41
CA PRO A 193 -17.36 17.78 -1.95
C PRO A 193 -18.13 18.39 -3.13
N HIS A 194 -19.46 18.34 -3.06
CA HIS A 194 -20.36 19.12 -3.90
C HIS A 194 -21.18 20.07 -3.03
N THR A 195 -21.64 21.17 -3.62
CA THR A 195 -22.50 22.14 -2.93
C THR A 195 -23.96 21.83 -3.25
N SER A 196 -24.75 21.57 -2.22
CA SER A 196 -26.20 21.43 -2.30
C SER A 196 -26.82 22.25 -1.18
N ASP A 197 -27.79 23.11 -1.52
CA ASP A 197 -28.46 24.03 -0.58
C ASP A 197 -27.49 24.89 0.26
N GLY A 198 -26.39 25.35 -0.36
CA GLY A 198 -25.36 26.16 0.30
C GLY A 198 -24.44 25.41 1.26
N LYS A 199 -24.61 24.08 1.43
CA LYS A 199 -23.74 23.22 2.25
C LYS A 199 -22.81 22.40 1.38
N LYS A 200 -21.55 22.26 1.81
CA LYS A 200 -20.57 21.36 1.18
C LYS A 200 -20.72 19.97 1.76
N THR A 201 -21.08 19.00 0.92
CA THR A 201 -21.30 17.61 1.31
C THR A 201 -20.44 16.68 0.46
N VAL A 202 -19.84 15.65 1.07
CA VAL A 202 -19.19 14.56 0.35
C VAL A 202 -20.15 13.37 0.38
N SER A 203 -20.65 12.96 -0.77
CA SER A 203 -21.48 11.77 -0.92
C SER A 203 -20.84 10.82 -1.92
N TYR A 204 -20.94 9.52 -1.66
CA TYR A 204 -20.45 8.49 -2.55
C TYR A 204 -21.19 7.18 -2.32
N GLN A 205 -21.39 6.42 -3.41
CA GLN A 205 -22.04 5.11 -3.34
C GLN A 205 -21.08 4.08 -2.75
N LEU A 206 -21.56 3.22 -1.87
CA LEU A 206 -20.83 2.05 -1.39
C LEU A 206 -21.27 0.82 -2.18
N LEU A 207 -20.34 -0.04 -2.61
CA LEU A 207 -20.69 -1.26 -3.35
C LEU A 207 -21.36 -2.29 -2.44
N PRO A 208 -22.46 -2.93 -2.89
CA PRO A 208 -23.24 -3.87 -2.10
C PRO A 208 -22.44 -5.15 -1.82
N ARG A 209 -22.64 -5.73 -0.63
CA ARG A 209 -22.06 -7.02 -0.25
C ARG A 209 -23.17 -7.96 0.19
N GLU A 210 -23.40 -9.04 -0.56
CA GLU A 210 -24.59 -9.87 -0.34
C GLU A 210 -24.52 -10.79 0.90
N ARG A 211 -23.40 -10.89 1.63
CA ARG A 211 -23.26 -11.87 2.73
C ARG A 211 -22.35 -11.50 3.91
N THR A 212 -22.43 -10.28 4.44
CA THR A 212 -21.93 -10.01 5.81
C THR A 212 -22.74 -8.89 6.45
N PRO A 213 -22.98 -8.89 7.78
CA PRO A 213 -23.60 -7.78 8.52
C PRO A 213 -22.67 -6.55 8.63
N GLN A 214 -21.71 -6.41 7.72
CA GLN A 214 -20.86 -5.23 7.62
C GLN A 214 -21.43 -4.35 6.49
N PRO A 215 -21.44 -3.01 6.67
CA PRO A 215 -21.93 -2.07 5.66
C PRO A 215 -21.44 -2.39 4.24
N ALA A 216 -22.20 -1.99 3.22
CA ALA A 216 -21.68 -1.87 1.85
C ALA A 216 -20.42 -0.97 1.86
N TRP A 217 -19.43 -1.16 0.97
CA TRP A 217 -18.16 -0.39 1.03
C TRP A 217 -17.63 0.09 -0.32
N GLY A 218 -16.88 1.20 -0.30
CA GLY A 218 -16.11 1.74 -1.43
C GLY A 218 -16.90 2.75 -2.28
N PRO A 219 -16.57 4.07 -2.25
CA PRO A 219 -17.08 5.07 -3.20
C PRO A 219 -17.02 4.59 -4.66
N GLY A 220 -18.11 4.78 -5.41
CA GLY A 220 -18.01 5.05 -6.84
C GLY A 220 -17.17 6.31 -7.02
N PHE A 221 -15.97 6.16 -7.56
CA PHE A 221 -15.04 7.28 -7.71
C PHE A 221 -15.12 7.86 -9.11
N ALA A 222 -15.01 9.18 -9.21
CA ALA A 222 -14.52 9.81 -10.42
C ALA A 222 -13.00 9.59 -10.44
N VAL A 223 -12.53 8.87 -11.46
CA VAL A 223 -11.12 8.80 -11.83
C VAL A 223 -10.93 9.68 -13.06
#